data_AF-A0A8B9JY19-F1
#
_entry.id   AF-A0A8B9JY19-F1
#
_cell.length_a   1.000
_cell.length_b   1.000
_cell.length_c   1.000
_cell.angle_alpha   90.00
_cell.angle_beta   90.00
_cell.angle_gamma   90.00
#
_symmetry.space_group_name_H-M   'P 1'
#
loop_
_entity.id
_entity.type
_entity.pdbx_description
1 polymer ?
#
loop_
_entity_poly.entity_id
_entity_poly.type
_entity_poly.pdbx_seq_one_letter_code
_entity_poly.pdbx_strand_id
1 'polypeptide(L)'
;MSTRKAPRAALKSHMRKKPDIRVGKNADLMVQLNLLLVLHRLAEESRVKAFEEKTATIKVHHVQAVAKAHPSMDPTAPDFHKTPYVQNVLV
;
A
#
# COMPACT_ATOMS: atom_id res chain seq x y z
N MET A 1 -5.22 -22.65 -14.73
CA MET A 1 -4.94 -21.79 -13.56
C MET A 1 -3.95 -20.71 -13.97
N SER A 2 -4.37 -19.44 -14.03
CA SER A 2 -3.43 -18.33 -14.28
C SER A 2 -2.52 -18.20 -13.07
N THR A 3 -1.24 -18.53 -13.22
CA THR A 3 -0.23 -18.20 -12.22
C THR A 3 -0.10 -16.67 -12.21
N ARG A 4 -0.83 -16.00 -11.30
CA ARG A 4 -0.67 -14.57 -11.05
C ARG A 4 0.68 -14.33 -10.41
N LYS A 5 1.72 -14.32 -11.24
CA LYS A 5 3.05 -13.87 -10.83
C LYS A 5 2.94 -12.38 -10.49
N ALA A 6 3.68 -12.00 -9.47
CA ALA A 6 3.98 -10.63 -9.14
C ALA A 6 4.25 -9.78 -10.40
N PRO A 7 3.69 -8.57 -10.52
CA PRO A 7 4.03 -7.65 -11.61
C PRO A 7 5.42 -7.02 -11.35
N ARG A 8 6.48 -7.86 -11.32
CA ARG A 8 7.85 -7.48 -10.92
C ARG A 8 8.41 -6.36 -11.79
N ALA A 9 8.12 -6.38 -13.09
CA ALA A 9 8.57 -5.35 -14.02
C ALA A 9 7.97 -3.97 -13.70
N ALA A 10 6.67 -3.92 -13.39
CA ALA A 10 5.99 -2.69 -12.98
C ALA A 10 6.58 -2.16 -11.67
N LEU A 11 6.74 -3.01 -10.65
CA LEU A 11 7.34 -2.62 -9.37
C LEU A 11 8.75 -2.06 -9.55
N LYS A 12 9.61 -2.73 -10.32
CA LYS A 12 10.96 -2.24 -10.63
C LYS A 12 10.95 -0.89 -11.35
N SER A 13 10.01 -0.67 -12.28
CA SER A 13 9.84 0.62 -12.94
C SER A 13 9.46 1.73 -11.95
N HIS A 14 8.52 1.47 -11.03
CA HIS A 14 8.15 2.41 -9.99
C HIS A 14 9.29 2.71 -9.01
N MET A 15 10.05 1.69 -8.59
CA MET A 15 11.17 1.86 -7.66
C MET A 15 12.32 2.68 -8.28
N ARG A 16 12.57 2.53 -9.59
CA ARG A 16 13.62 3.28 -10.32
C ARG A 16 13.33 4.76 -10.53
N LYS A 17 12.11 5.23 -10.27
CA LYS A 17 11.76 6.66 -10.34
C LYS A 17 12.43 7.49 -9.24
N LYS A 18 12.99 6.86 -8.21
CA LYS A 18 13.79 7.52 -7.18
C LYS A 18 15.28 7.27 -7.46
N PRO A 19 15.97 8.20 -8.17
CA PRO A 19 17.34 7.97 -8.63
C PRO A 19 18.35 7.82 -7.49
N ASP A 20 18.06 8.39 -6.32
CA ASP A 20 18.97 8.44 -5.17
C ASP A 20 18.96 7.16 -4.32
N ILE A 21 18.19 6.15 -4.72
CA ILE A 21 18.00 4.91 -3.94
C ILE A 21 18.60 3.72 -4.69
N ARG A 22 19.60 3.08 -4.07
CA ARG A 22 20.10 1.77 -4.52
C ARG A 22 19.08 0.68 -4.18
N VAL A 23 18.49 0.08 -5.21
CA VAL A 23 17.55 -1.03 -5.05
C VAL A 23 18.32 -2.36 -4.95
N GLY A 24 18.26 -3.01 -3.78
CA GLY A 24 18.89 -4.31 -3.55
C GLY A 24 18.35 -5.44 -4.43
N LYS A 25 19.13 -6.52 -4.59
CA LYS A 25 18.70 -7.73 -5.32
C LYS A 25 17.46 -8.31 -4.63
N ASN A 26 16.35 -8.40 -5.36
CA ASN A 26 15.04 -8.87 -4.89
C ASN A 26 14.25 -7.92 -3.97
N ALA A 27 14.65 -6.66 -3.82
CA ALA A 27 13.84 -5.67 -3.07
C ALA A 27 12.41 -5.51 -3.64
N ASP A 28 12.22 -5.81 -4.94
CA ASP A 28 10.89 -5.86 -5.56
C ASP A 28 9.95 -6.90 -4.93
N LEU A 29 10.47 -7.99 -4.37
CA LEU A 29 9.68 -9.00 -3.66
C LEU A 29 9.18 -8.47 -2.30
N MET A 30 10.03 -7.74 -1.58
CA MET A 30 9.66 -7.12 -0.30
C MET A 30 8.60 -6.04 -0.50
N VAL A 31 8.76 -5.19 -1.51
CA VAL A 31 7.75 -4.20 -1.90
C VAL A 31 6.43 -4.88 -2.26
N GLN A 32 6.49 -6.00 -2.98
CA GLN A 32 5.29 -6.75 -3.34
C GLN A 32 4.57 -7.33 -2.12
N LEU A 33 5.31 -7.95 -1.20
CA LEU A 33 4.74 -8.49 0.04
C LEU A 33 4.07 -7.37 0.85
N ASN A 34 4.77 -6.24 1.02
CA ASN A 34 4.23 -5.08 1.71
C ASN A 34 2.95 -4.55 1.04
N LEU A 35 2.93 -4.45 -0.29
CA LEU A 35 1.75 -4.04 -1.03
C LEU A 35 0.55 -4.98 -0.78
N LEU A 36 0.79 -6.29 -0.76
CA LEU A 36 -0.27 -7.27 -0.48
C LEU A 36 -0.82 -7.12 0.94
N LEU A 37 0.05 -6.96 1.94
CA LEU A 37 -0.36 -6.76 3.33
C LEU A 37 -1.17 -5.47 3.51
N VAL A 38 -0.72 -4.38 2.89
CA VAL A 38 -1.44 -3.10 2.89
C VAL A 38 -2.80 -3.22 2.21
N LEU A 39 -2.88 -3.85 1.04
CA LEU A 39 -4.15 -4.04 0.33
C LEU A 39 -5.13 -4.93 1.10
N HIS A 40 -4.64 -6.00 1.74
CA HIS A 40 -5.46 -6.88 2.57
C HIS A 40 -6.10 -6.10 3.72
N ARG A 41 -5.27 -5.43 4.52
CA ARG A 41 -5.71 -4.61 5.66
C ARG A 41 -6.69 -3.50 5.23
N LEU A 42 -6.35 -2.78 4.16
CA LEU A 42 -7.18 -1.71 3.61
C LEU A 42 -8.54 -2.25 3.15
N ALA A 43 -8.58 -3.43 2.52
CA ALA A 43 -9.82 -4.05 2.08
C ALA A 43 -10.68 -4.52 3.26
N GLU A 44 -10.09 -5.11 4.30
CA GLU A 44 -10.81 -5.53 5.51
C GLU A 44 -11.46 -4.34 6.22
N GLU A 45 -10.70 -3.26 6.44
CA GLU A 45 -11.20 -2.06 7.10
C GLU A 45 -12.23 -1.32 6.23
N SER A 46 -12.03 -1.29 4.90
CA SER A 46 -13.00 -0.69 3.99
C SER A 46 -14.30 -1.49 3.92
N ARG A 47 -14.23 -2.82 4.11
CA ARG A 47 -15.41 -3.69 4.24
C ARG A 47 -16.18 -3.39 5.52
N VAL A 48 -15.48 -3.16 6.64
CA VAL A 48 -16.11 -2.74 7.90
C VAL A 48 -16.85 -1.41 7.72
N LYS A 49 -16.22 -0.40 7.10
CA LYS A 49 -16.92 0.87 6.80
C LYS A 49 -18.13 0.70 5.89
N ALA A 50 -18.02 -0.12 4.84
CA ALA A 50 -19.15 -0.43 3.97
C ALA A 50 -20.32 -1.07 4.75
N PHE A 51 -19.99 -1.97 5.69
CA PHE A 51 -20.97 -2.61 6.54
C PHE A 51 -21.65 -1.64 7.51
N GLU A 52 -20.89 -0.73 8.14
CA GLU A 52 -21.41 0.35 8.99
C GLU A 52 -22.39 1.25 8.23
N GLU A 53 -22.10 1.54 6.95
CA GLU A 53 -22.96 2.30 6.04
C GLU A 53 -24.09 1.47 5.39
N LYS A 54 -24.25 0.21 5.79
CA LYS A 54 -25.28 -0.73 5.28
C LYS A 54 -25.23 -0.92 3.76
N THR A 55 -24.04 -0.87 3.17
CA THR A 55 -23.82 -1.10 1.74
C THR A 55 -23.07 -2.41 1.50
N ALA A 56 -23.59 -3.23 0.59
CA ALA A 56 -22.99 -4.51 0.21
C ALA A 56 -21.71 -4.38 -0.64
N THR A 57 -21.42 -3.17 -1.16
CA THR A 57 -20.28 -2.91 -2.04
C THR A 57 -19.31 -1.93 -1.40
N ILE A 58 -18.02 -2.23 -1.46
CA ILE A 58 -16.96 -1.28 -1.10
C ILE A 58 -16.89 -0.21 -2.20
N LYS A 59 -17.14 1.04 -1.83
CA LYS A 59 -17.05 2.23 -2.69
C LYS A 59 -15.77 3.00 -2.40
N VAL A 60 -15.43 3.90 -3.31
CA VAL A 60 -14.20 4.71 -3.24
C VAL A 60 -14.10 5.49 -1.93
N HIS A 61 -15.21 6.05 -1.44
CA HIS A 61 -15.18 6.86 -0.23
C HIS A 61 -14.90 6.03 1.03
N HIS A 62 -15.29 4.75 1.11
CA HIS A 62 -14.89 3.89 2.22
C HIS A 62 -13.36 3.71 2.25
N VAL A 63 -12.76 3.43 1.09
CA VAL A 63 -11.30 3.25 0.95
C VAL A 63 -10.57 4.54 1.32
N GLN A 64 -11.03 5.69 0.81
CA GLN A 64 -10.46 6.98 1.16
C GLN A 64 -10.57 7.28 2.65
N ALA A 65 -11.71 6.99 3.26
CA ALA A 65 -11.94 7.25 4.66
C ALA A 65 -11.09 6.35 5.56
N VAL A 66 -10.72 5.14 5.13
CA VAL A 66 -9.75 4.29 5.84
C VAL A 66 -8.33 4.80 5.60
N ALA A 67 -7.94 5.06 4.35
CA ALA A 67 -6.59 5.52 4.01
C ALA A 67 -6.21 6.81 4.74
N LYS A 68 -7.14 7.78 4.82
CA LYS A 68 -6.93 9.03 5.57
C LYS A 68 -6.86 8.85 7.09
N ALA A 69 -7.47 7.78 7.62
CA ALA A 69 -7.38 7.49 9.05
C ALA A 69 -6.02 6.89 9.45
N HIS A 70 -5.22 6.43 8.47
CA HIS A 70 -3.87 5.92 8.71
C HIS A 70 -2.83 7.00 8.42
N PRO A 71 -2.09 7.48 9.43
CA PRO A 71 -1.06 8.51 9.25
C PRO A 71 0.03 8.13 8.25
N SER A 72 0.26 6.83 8.02
CA SER A 72 1.22 6.32 7.03
C SER A 72 0.67 6.26 5.60
N MET A 73 -0.63 6.47 5.40
CA MET A 73 -1.31 6.46 4.10
C MET A 73 -1.96 7.80 3.76
N ASP A 74 -2.01 8.73 4.72
CA ASP A 74 -2.43 10.12 4.50
C ASP A 74 -1.21 11.01 4.23
N PRO A 75 -1.00 11.47 2.98
CA PRO A 75 0.12 12.33 2.63
C PRO A 75 0.03 13.73 3.26
N THR A 76 -1.11 14.10 3.85
CA THR A 76 -1.31 15.37 4.56
C THR A 76 -1.07 15.26 6.06
N ALA A 77 -0.84 14.06 6.61
CA ALA A 77 -0.59 13.87 8.02
C ALA A 77 0.78 14.47 8.46
N PRO A 78 0.85 15.16 9.61
CA PRO A 78 2.05 15.89 10.04
C PRO A 78 3.28 15.01 10.24
N ASP A 79 3.10 13.72 10.52
CA ASP A 79 4.19 12.76 10.72
C ASP A 79 4.33 11.74 9.57
N PHE A 80 3.72 11.97 8.41
CA PHE A 80 3.78 11.04 7.26
C PHE A 80 5.21 10.59 6.94
N HIS A 81 6.15 11.54 6.91
CA HIS A 81 7.58 11.29 6.65
C HIS A 81 8.34 10.60 7.79
N LYS A 82 7.78 10.54 9.01
CA LYS A 82 8.38 9.89 10.18
C LYS A 82 7.82 8.49 10.43
N THR A 83 6.82 8.06 9.68
CA THR A 83 6.23 6.74 9.86
C THR A 83 7.23 5.65 9.44
N PRO A 84 7.43 4.59 10.23
CA PRO A 84 8.42 3.55 9.95
C PRO A 84 8.17 2.81 8.61
N TYR A 85 6.99 2.95 8.02
CA TYR A 85 6.65 2.37 6.71
C TYR A 85 7.32 3.05 5.52
N VAL A 86 7.64 4.35 5.58
CA VAL A 86 8.40 5.04 4.51
C VAL A 86 9.90 4.79 4.60
N GLN A 87 10.40 4.46 5.79
CA GLN A 87 11.83 4.30 6.03
C GLN A 87 12.34 2.85 5.89
N ASN A 88 11.49 1.82 6.09
CA ASN A 88 11.95 0.44 6.26
C ASN A 88 11.70 -0.53 5.10
N VAL A 89 11.50 -0.04 3.87
CA VAL A 89 11.34 -0.93 2.69
C VAL A 89 12.63 -1.02 1.85
N LEU A 90 13.65 -0.23 2.18
CA LEU A 90 14.89 -0.09 1.41
C LEU A 90 16.12 -0.03 2.32
N VAL A 91 16.32 -1.08 3.13
CA VAL A 91 17.63 -1.40 3.70
C VAL A 91 18.08 -2.73 3.11
#